data_AF-A0A2R8AKY2-F1
#
_entry.id   AF-A0A2R8AKY2-F1
#
_cell.length_a   1.000
_cell.length_b   1.000
_cell.length_c   1.000
_cell.angle_alpha   90.00
_cell.angle_beta   90.00
_cell.angle_gamma   90.00
#
_symmetry.space_group_name_H-M   'P 1'
#
loop_
_entity.id
_entity.type
_entity.pdbx_description
1 polymer ?
#
loop_
_entity_poly.entity_id
_entity_poly.type
_entity_poly.pdbx_seq_one_letter_code
_entity_poly.pdbx_strand_id
1 'polypeptide(L)'
;MDHLTRAQCLHSLDLLVGQEDAFAHAFFPLLFARAPELRVLFGDNIDDPTQQVRVLYRMMMAFAGNDVTLIAGLRLIGFRLAMRGLGADQAELMANTLIGTLKRQLGNSWQSDFAFAWRIEKEDALDAMALGADLMAA
;
A
#
# COMPACT_ATOMS: atom_id res chain seq x y z
N MET A 1 -13.80 -12.47 2.75
CA MET A 1 -12.92 -12.36 1.58
C MET A 1 -13.03 -13.62 0.74
N ASP A 2 -13.18 -13.48 -0.57
CA ASP A 2 -13.10 -14.59 -1.53
C ASP A 2 -11.63 -14.92 -1.84
N HIS A 3 -11.29 -16.21 -1.87
CA HIS A 3 -9.95 -16.70 -2.19
C HIS A 3 -9.46 -16.23 -3.57
N LEU A 4 -10.39 -15.99 -4.50
CA LEU A 4 -10.07 -15.54 -5.84
C LEU A 4 -9.47 -14.13 -5.87
N THR A 5 -10.08 -13.16 -5.16
CA THR A 5 -9.59 -11.76 -5.09
C THR A 5 -8.13 -11.72 -4.62
N ARG A 6 -7.84 -12.40 -3.53
CA ARG A 6 -6.49 -12.50 -2.99
C ARG A 6 -5.52 -13.14 -3.98
N ALA A 7 -5.92 -14.23 -4.61
CA ALA A 7 -5.07 -14.92 -5.58
C ALA A 7 -4.72 -14.00 -6.77
N GLN A 8 -5.64 -13.15 -7.22
CA GLN A 8 -5.38 -12.17 -8.28
C GLN A 8 -4.41 -11.07 -7.84
N CYS A 9 -4.54 -10.56 -6.61
CA CYS A 9 -3.58 -9.60 -6.07
C CYS A 9 -2.18 -10.22 -5.97
N LEU A 10 -2.05 -11.41 -5.37
CA LEU A 10 -0.78 -12.12 -5.26
C LEU A 10 -0.18 -12.43 -6.64
N HIS A 11 -1.00 -12.89 -7.60
CA HIS A 11 -0.54 -13.16 -8.95
C HIS A 11 0.06 -11.91 -9.61
N SER A 12 -0.58 -10.74 -9.44
CA SER A 12 -0.02 -9.49 -9.95
C SER A 12 1.30 -9.10 -9.26
N LEU A 13 1.51 -9.48 -7.99
CA LEU A 13 2.77 -9.26 -7.30
C LEU A 13 3.87 -10.20 -7.76
N ASP A 14 3.53 -11.45 -8.09
CA ASP A 14 4.48 -12.40 -8.66
C ASP A 14 5.06 -11.89 -10.00
N LEU A 15 4.28 -11.13 -10.76
CA LEU A 15 4.74 -10.49 -12.01
C LEU A 15 5.74 -9.34 -11.79
N LEU A 16 5.88 -8.85 -10.55
CA LEU A 16 6.88 -7.83 -10.19
C LEU A 16 8.24 -8.42 -9.78
N VAL A 17 8.36 -9.75 -9.64
CA VAL A 17 9.61 -10.39 -9.23
C VAL A 17 10.76 -9.98 -10.15
N GLY A 18 11.85 -9.49 -9.57
CA GLY A 18 13.01 -8.96 -10.28
C GLY A 18 12.88 -7.51 -10.76
N GLN A 19 11.78 -6.83 -10.44
CA GLN A 19 11.51 -5.42 -10.77
C GLN A 19 11.25 -4.56 -9.52
N GLU A 20 11.58 -5.06 -8.34
CA GLU A 20 11.24 -4.44 -7.06
C GLU A 20 11.91 -3.07 -6.90
N ASP A 21 13.19 -2.94 -7.30
CA ASP A 21 13.93 -1.68 -7.27
C ASP A 21 13.26 -0.63 -8.18
N ALA A 22 12.92 -1.02 -9.41
CA ALA A 22 12.26 -0.14 -10.36
C ALA A 22 10.88 0.29 -9.85
N PHE A 23 10.15 -0.63 -9.24
CA PHE A 23 8.84 -0.35 -8.66
C PHE A 23 8.95 0.65 -7.49
N ALA A 24 9.93 0.48 -6.60
CA ALA A 24 10.20 1.39 -5.50
C ALA A 24 10.61 2.79 -5.98
N HIS A 25 11.52 2.87 -6.95
CA HIS A 25 11.94 4.12 -7.58
C HIS A 25 10.81 4.84 -8.32
N ALA A 26 9.78 4.13 -8.78
CA ALA A 26 8.58 4.75 -9.35
C ALA A 26 7.57 5.19 -8.29
N PHE A 27 7.43 4.43 -7.20
CA PHE A 27 6.41 4.66 -6.17
C PHE A 27 6.76 5.82 -5.24
N PHE A 28 7.91 5.79 -4.56
CA PHE A 28 8.21 6.76 -3.49
C PHE A 28 8.34 8.20 -3.99
N PRO A 29 9.06 8.48 -5.08
CA PRO A 29 9.12 9.83 -5.62
C PRO A 29 7.73 10.35 -6.01
N LEU A 30 6.87 9.51 -6.59
CA LEU A 30 5.51 9.90 -6.95
C LEU A 30 4.64 10.16 -5.71
N LEU A 31 4.74 9.31 -4.69
CA LEU A 31 4.01 9.47 -3.44
C LEU A 31 4.38 10.78 -2.77
N PHE A 32 5.67 11.05 -2.61
CA PHE A 32 6.16 12.23 -1.89
C PHE A 32 6.06 13.51 -2.70
N ALA A 33 6.00 13.45 -4.03
CA ALA A 33 5.64 14.60 -4.84
C ALA A 33 4.16 15.01 -4.65
N ARG A 34 3.27 14.06 -4.34
CA ARG A 34 1.83 14.29 -4.16
C ARG A 34 1.44 14.59 -2.72
N ALA A 35 2.09 13.95 -1.77
CA ALA A 35 1.84 14.07 -0.34
C ALA A 35 3.19 13.99 0.42
N PRO A 36 3.97 15.08 0.43
CA PRO A 36 5.26 15.14 1.13
C PRO A 36 5.16 14.78 2.62
N GLU A 37 4.01 15.08 3.24
CA GLU A 37 3.71 14.80 4.64
C GLU A 37 3.72 13.30 4.97
N LEU A 38 3.49 12.42 3.99
CA LEU A 38 3.51 10.97 4.19
C LEU A 38 4.91 10.40 4.46
N ARG A 39 5.99 11.16 4.18
CA ARG A 39 7.38 10.72 4.43
C ARG A 39 7.60 10.26 5.87
N VAL A 40 6.94 10.94 6.81
CA VAL A 40 7.04 10.69 8.25
C VAL A 40 6.58 9.28 8.67
N LEU A 41 5.80 8.58 7.85
CA LEU A 41 5.35 7.22 8.14
C LEU A 41 6.45 6.17 7.95
N PHE A 42 7.45 6.49 7.15
CA PHE A 42 8.42 5.51 6.65
C PHE A 42 9.77 5.57 7.36
N GLY A 43 9.94 6.51 8.30
CA GLY A 43 11.16 6.70 9.08
C GLY A 43 12.24 7.50 8.34
N ASP A 44 13.29 7.86 9.07
CA ASP A 44 14.33 8.80 8.59
C ASP A 44 15.21 8.20 7.48
N ASN A 45 15.20 6.87 7.30
CA ASN A 45 16.00 6.18 6.29
C ASN A 45 15.22 5.85 5.01
N ILE A 46 14.05 6.46 4.76
CA ILE A 46 13.26 6.15 3.57
C ILE A 46 13.92 6.58 2.25
N ASP A 47 14.99 7.37 2.29
CA ASP A 47 15.78 7.70 1.09
C ASP A 47 16.79 6.61 0.72
N ASP A 48 16.99 5.59 1.57
CA ASP A 48 17.78 4.40 1.23
C ASP A 48 16.98 3.47 0.30
N PRO A 49 17.47 3.17 -0.92
CA PRO A 49 16.76 2.29 -1.88
C PRO A 49 16.44 0.91 -1.31
N THR A 50 17.35 0.33 -0.51
CA THR A 50 17.13 -1.00 0.11
C THR A 50 15.95 -0.94 1.09
N GLN A 51 15.85 0.14 1.87
CA GLN A 51 14.74 0.37 2.76
C GLN A 51 13.43 0.60 1.99
N GLN A 52 13.46 1.36 0.89
CA GLN A 52 12.28 1.59 0.05
C GLN A 52 11.68 0.27 -0.43
N VAL A 53 12.49 -0.60 -1.05
CA VAL A 53 12.02 -1.91 -1.54
C VAL A 53 11.41 -2.73 -0.42
N ARG A 54 12.07 -2.80 0.74
CA ARG A 54 11.60 -3.56 1.90
C ARG A 54 10.26 -3.05 2.42
N VAL A 55 10.10 -1.73 2.54
CA VAL A 55 8.87 -1.10 2.99
C VAL A 55 7.75 -1.32 1.98
N LEU A 56 8.04 -1.13 0.69
CA LEU A 56 7.06 -1.29 -0.38
C LEU A 56 6.54 -2.72 -0.44
N TYR A 57 7.43 -3.72 -0.37
CA TYR A 57 7.03 -5.12 -0.32
C TYR A 57 6.09 -5.41 0.86
N ARG A 58 6.41 -4.90 2.06
CA ARG A 58 5.54 -5.06 3.23
C ARG A 58 4.18 -4.39 3.04
N MET A 59 4.14 -3.20 2.43
CA MET A 59 2.87 -2.52 2.12
C MET A 59 2.04 -3.34 1.13
N MET A 60 2.63 -3.83 0.05
CA MET A 60 1.93 -4.63 -0.95
C MET A 60 1.35 -5.91 -0.35
N MET A 61 2.14 -6.60 0.48
CA MET A 61 1.67 -7.77 1.20
C MET A 61 0.55 -7.44 2.18
N ALA A 62 0.65 -6.30 2.89
CA ALA A 62 -0.40 -5.87 3.81
C ALA A 62 -1.70 -5.55 3.09
N PHE A 63 -1.64 -4.88 1.94
CA PHE A 63 -2.83 -4.61 1.12
C PHE A 63 -3.40 -5.88 0.50
N ALA A 64 -2.58 -6.81 0.01
CA ALA A 64 -3.04 -8.04 -0.64
C ALA A 64 -3.46 -9.15 0.36
N GLY A 65 -3.59 -8.84 1.66
CA GLY A 65 -3.56 -9.84 2.71
C GLY A 65 -4.71 -9.77 3.72
N ASN A 66 -5.50 -10.85 3.78
CA ASN A 66 -6.47 -11.14 4.85
C ASN A 66 -5.89 -12.09 5.92
N ASP A 67 -4.64 -11.85 6.32
CA ASP A 67 -4.08 -12.45 7.52
C ASP A 67 -4.30 -11.49 8.68
N VAL A 68 -4.71 -12.01 9.85
CA VAL A 68 -4.92 -11.22 11.06
C VAL A 68 -3.71 -10.34 11.39
N THR A 69 -2.50 -10.82 11.10
CA THR A 69 -1.25 -10.07 11.32
C THR A 69 -1.09 -8.88 10.36
N LEU A 70 -1.61 -8.98 9.14
CA LEU A 70 -1.55 -7.91 8.13
C LEU A 70 -2.62 -6.84 8.39
N ILE A 71 -3.82 -7.23 8.84
CA ILE A 71 -4.87 -6.31 9.30
C ILE A 71 -4.39 -5.49 10.50
N ALA A 72 -3.70 -6.11 11.45
CA ALA A 72 -3.09 -5.41 12.58
C ALA A 72 -2.02 -4.39 12.11
N GLY A 73 -1.25 -4.73 11.08
CA GLY A 73 -0.31 -3.81 10.44
C GLY A 73 -0.98 -2.59 9.81
N LEU A 74 -2.10 -2.79 9.09
CA LEU A 74 -2.87 -1.70 8.49
C LEU A 74 -3.50 -0.78 9.56
N ARG A 75 -4.05 -1.35 10.64
CA ARG A 75 -4.51 -0.56 11.79
C ARG A 75 -3.40 0.29 12.39
N LEU A 76 -2.20 -0.28 12.55
CA LEU A 76 -1.05 0.47 13.05
C LEU A 76 -0.63 1.61 12.11
N ILE A 77 -0.76 1.44 10.79
CA ILE A 77 -0.55 2.52 9.81
C ILE A 77 -1.59 3.62 10.00
N GLY A 78 -2.87 3.27 10.11
CA GLY A 78 -3.95 4.22 10.38
C GLY A 78 -3.76 5.01 11.67
N PHE A 79 -3.42 4.33 12.76
CA PHE A 79 -3.06 4.96 14.03
C PHE A 79 -1.90 5.97 13.88
N ARG A 80 -0.86 5.59 13.13
CA ARG A 80 0.33 6.44 12.89
C ARG A 80 0.04 7.65 12.01
N LEU A 81 -0.89 7.53 11.06
CA LEU A 81 -1.42 8.65 10.28
C LEU A 81 -2.15 9.63 11.21
N ALA A 82 -3.10 9.11 11.99
CA ALA A 82 -3.91 9.91 12.91
C ALA A 82 -3.06 10.65 13.95
N MET A 83 -2.07 9.98 14.57
CA MET A 83 -1.12 10.61 15.51
C MET A 83 -0.39 11.83 14.94
N ARG A 84 -0.35 11.97 13.61
CA ARG A 84 0.34 13.04 12.91
C ARG A 84 -0.62 14.03 12.24
N GLY A 85 -1.91 13.96 12.57
CA GLY A 85 -2.94 14.82 12.01
C GLY A 85 -3.31 14.48 10.56
N LEU A 86 -2.95 13.28 10.08
CA LEU A 86 -3.30 12.79 8.75
C LEU A 86 -4.51 11.85 8.83
N GLY A 87 -5.28 11.75 7.75
CA GLY A 87 -6.56 11.04 7.77
C GLY A 87 -6.82 10.19 6.53
N ALA A 88 -8.12 10.00 6.23
CA ALA A 88 -8.60 9.17 5.13
C ALA A 88 -8.04 9.59 3.78
N ASP A 89 -7.95 10.91 3.50
CA ASP A 89 -7.43 11.42 2.22
C ASP A 89 -5.99 10.97 1.96
N GLN A 90 -5.13 11.00 2.99
CA GLN A 90 -3.75 10.54 2.89
C GLN A 90 -3.65 9.02 2.72
N ALA A 91 -4.49 8.26 3.45
CA ALA A 91 -4.56 6.82 3.31
C ALA A 91 -4.99 6.42 1.89
N GLU A 92 -6.03 7.06 1.35
CA GLU A 92 -6.52 6.83 0.01
C GLU A 92 -5.50 7.24 -1.05
N LEU A 93 -4.85 8.39 -0.91
CA LEU A 93 -3.79 8.83 -1.83
C LEU A 93 -2.63 7.83 -1.88
N MET A 94 -2.19 7.32 -0.71
CA MET A 94 -1.14 6.31 -0.62
C MET A 94 -1.54 5.02 -1.34
N ALA A 95 -2.74 4.52 -1.06
CA ALA A 95 -3.29 3.31 -1.65
C ALA A 95 -3.44 3.42 -3.19
N ASN A 96 -4.03 4.51 -3.66
CA ASN A 96 -4.20 4.78 -5.09
C ASN A 96 -2.85 4.98 -5.81
N THR A 97 -1.86 5.57 -5.14
CA THR A 97 -0.52 5.73 -5.70
C THR A 97 0.19 4.38 -5.81
N LEU A 98 0.01 3.48 -4.85
CA LEU A 98 0.55 2.12 -4.89
C LEU A 98 -0.02 1.33 -6.09
N ILE A 99 -1.35 1.24 -6.18
CA ILE A 99 -2.05 0.50 -7.24
C ILE A 99 -1.78 1.12 -8.62
N GLY A 100 -1.79 2.45 -8.71
CA GLY A 100 -1.52 3.16 -9.95
C GLY A 100 -0.07 2.96 -10.43
N THR A 101 0.88 2.85 -9.51
CA THR A 101 2.27 2.52 -9.87
C THR A 101 2.38 1.07 -10.31
N LEU A 102 1.71 0.14 -9.62
CA LEU A 102 1.74 -1.29 -9.95
C LEU A 102 1.19 -1.52 -11.36
N LYS A 103 0.05 -0.89 -11.67
CA LYS A 103 -0.55 -0.90 -13.01
C LYS A 103 0.42 -0.40 -14.08
N ARG A 104 1.12 0.71 -13.83
CA ARG A 104 2.10 1.24 -14.81
C ARG A 104 3.29 0.32 -14.99
N GLN A 105 3.80 -0.26 -13.90
CA GLN A 105 4.93 -1.17 -13.93
C GLN A 105 4.61 -2.46 -14.72
N LEU A 106 3.42 -3.01 -14.53
CA LEU A 106 2.98 -4.21 -15.23
C LEU A 106 2.56 -3.94 -16.69
N GLY A 107 2.18 -2.71 -17.03
CA GLY A 107 1.89 -2.31 -18.41
C GLY A 107 0.86 -3.22 -19.07
N ASN A 108 1.25 -3.87 -20.18
CA ASN A 108 0.38 -4.79 -20.92
C ASN A 108 0.02 -6.07 -20.16
N SER A 109 0.79 -6.42 -19.12
CA SER A 109 0.48 -7.56 -18.24
C SER A 109 -0.60 -7.23 -17.20
N TRP A 110 -1.02 -5.96 -17.08
CA TRP A 110 -2.10 -5.57 -16.17
C TRP A 110 -3.48 -5.95 -16.72
N GLN A 111 -4.16 -6.85 -16.04
CA GLN A 111 -5.45 -7.40 -16.48
C GLN A 111 -6.63 -6.79 -15.70
N SER A 112 -7.85 -6.94 -16.24
CA SER A 112 -9.09 -6.48 -15.60
C SER A 112 -9.29 -7.08 -14.21
N ASP A 113 -8.92 -8.35 -14.06
CA ASP A 113 -9.14 -9.11 -12.83
C ASP A 113 -8.22 -8.59 -11.72
N PHE A 114 -7.00 -8.15 -12.04
CA PHE A 114 -6.12 -7.47 -11.10
C PHE A 114 -6.73 -6.13 -10.67
N ALA A 115 -7.24 -5.34 -11.62
CA ALA A 115 -7.86 -4.06 -11.30
C ALA A 115 -9.07 -4.22 -10.36
N PHE A 116 -9.91 -5.22 -10.62
CA PHE A 116 -11.04 -5.54 -9.77
C PHE A 116 -10.61 -5.98 -8.37
N ALA A 117 -9.62 -6.88 -8.30
CA ALA A 117 -9.12 -7.41 -7.04
C ALA A 117 -8.48 -6.32 -6.17
N TRP A 118 -7.56 -5.53 -6.74
CA TRP A 118 -6.91 -4.43 -6.03
C TRP A 118 -7.88 -3.36 -5.58
N ARG A 119 -8.99 -3.13 -6.30
CA ARG A 119 -10.03 -2.21 -5.83
C ARG A 119 -10.70 -2.71 -4.55
N ILE A 120 -11.02 -4.00 -4.47
CA ILE A 120 -11.63 -4.58 -3.27
C ILE A 120 -10.66 -4.52 -2.09
N GLU A 121 -9.43 -5.01 -2.29
CA GLU A 121 -8.42 -5.02 -1.24
C GLU A 121 -8.05 -3.60 -0.77
N LYS A 122 -8.12 -2.60 -1.67
CA LYS A 122 -7.96 -1.20 -1.31
C LYS A 122 -9.00 -0.76 -0.28
N GLU A 123 -10.28 -1.05 -0.52
CA GLU A 123 -11.35 -0.65 0.41
C GLU A 123 -11.19 -1.36 1.76
N ASP A 124 -10.95 -2.68 1.76
CA ASP A 124 -10.72 -3.44 2.99
C ASP A 124 -9.51 -2.90 3.78
N ALA A 125 -8.45 -2.48 3.07
CA ALA A 125 -7.27 -1.91 3.70
C ALA A 125 -7.53 -0.51 4.29
N LEU A 126 -8.31 0.33 3.60
CA LEU A 126 -8.70 1.64 4.09
C LEU A 126 -9.60 1.53 5.33
N ASP A 127 -10.54 0.59 5.34
CA ASP A 127 -11.37 0.29 6.52
C ASP A 127 -10.51 -0.12 7.72
N ALA A 128 -9.53 -0.99 7.50
CA ALA A 128 -8.60 -1.40 8.56
C ALA A 128 -7.77 -0.20 9.09
N MET A 129 -7.31 0.69 8.20
CA MET A 129 -6.62 1.92 8.62
C MET A 129 -7.56 2.85 9.41
N ALA A 130 -8.81 3.03 8.96
CA ALA A 130 -9.80 3.86 9.66
C ALA A 130 -10.03 3.37 11.09
N LEU A 131 -10.23 2.06 11.28
CA LEU A 131 -10.34 1.47 12.63
C LEU A 131 -9.11 1.75 13.51
N GLY A 132 -7.92 1.77 12.92
CA GLY A 132 -6.70 2.13 13.64
C GLY A 132 -6.62 3.61 14.02
N ALA A 133 -7.12 4.49 13.15
CA ALA A 133 -7.21 5.93 13.41
C ALA A 133 -8.21 6.24 14.53
N ASP A 134 -9.35 5.55 14.56
CA ASP A 134 -10.37 5.71 15.60
C ASP A 134 -9.84 5.39 17.00
N LEU A 135 -8.92 4.42 17.11
CA LEU A 135 -8.25 4.09 18.37
C LEU A 135 -7.34 5.20 18.92
N MET A 136 -6.91 6.15 18.08
CA MET A 136 -6.15 7.33 18.52
C MET A 136 -7.08 8.40 19.09
N ALA A 137 -8.32 8.48 18.58
CA ALA A 137 -9.30 9.48 18.98
C ALA A 137 -10.06 9.12 20.28
N ALA A 138 -9.92 7.88 20.76
CA ALA A 138 -10.53 7.36 21.98
C ALA A 138 -9.66 7.61 23.23
#